data_AF-A0A7Y2D096-F1
#
_entry.id   AF-A0A7Y2D096-F1
#
_cell.length_a   1.000
_cell.length_b   1.000
_cell.length_c   1.000
_cell.angle_alpha   90.00
_cell.angle_beta   90.00
_cell.angle_gamma   90.00
#
_symmetry.space_group_name_H-M   'P 1'
#
loop_
_entity.id
_entity.type
_entity.pdbx_description
1 polymer ?
#
loop_
_entity_poly.entity_id
_entity_poly.type
_entity_poly.pdbx_seq_one_letter_code
_entity_poly.pdbx_strand_id
1 'polypeptide(L)'
;MEQRAEKKTNVRSLKYCSDAVERLFAEWSTANVGKEKEVAGSEEVSYSDHIQVRIEELEKVSERLPKALYETVQAIIAELSALDISGDKNVEEKLESLDRRLDQSIFDNIETIKTAQIETAVASQTSGLDLNSENTDQAYQRIFCREVRRTHGLPVLSLYGL
;
A
#
# COMPACT_ATOMS: atom_id res chain seq x y z
N MET A 1 20.12 -42.18 9.48
CA MET A 1 20.36 -40.72 9.59
C MET A 1 20.87 -40.24 8.24
N GLU A 2 19.99 -39.69 7.42
CA GLU A 2 20.34 -39.17 6.09
C GLU A 2 20.70 -37.68 6.21
N GLN A 3 21.99 -37.37 6.05
CA GLN A 3 22.45 -35.99 5.93
C GLN A 3 22.16 -35.50 4.50
N ARG A 4 21.13 -34.67 4.33
CA ARG A 4 20.93 -33.88 3.10
C ARG A 4 21.99 -32.79 3.06
N ALA A 5 22.97 -32.94 2.19
CA ALA A 5 23.95 -31.91 1.89
C ALA A 5 23.26 -30.75 1.16
N GLU A 6 23.15 -29.60 1.82
CA GLU A 6 22.73 -28.34 1.21
C GLU A 6 23.80 -27.86 0.22
N LYS A 7 23.52 -27.98 -1.07
CA LYS A 7 24.34 -27.37 -2.12
C LYS A 7 24.08 -25.86 -2.15
N LYS A 8 24.99 -25.08 -1.57
CA LYS A 8 25.09 -23.64 -1.81
C LYS A 8 25.51 -23.39 -3.27
N THR A 9 24.57 -22.98 -4.12
CA THR A 9 24.86 -22.55 -5.48
C THR A 9 25.25 -21.07 -5.48
N ASN A 10 26.53 -20.83 -5.75
CA ASN A 10 27.11 -19.50 -5.92
C ASN A 10 26.62 -18.92 -7.26
N VAL A 11 25.75 -17.91 -7.22
CA VAL A 11 25.09 -17.35 -8.43
C VAL A 11 26.13 -16.56 -9.24
N ARG A 12 26.71 -17.22 -10.24
CA ARG A 12 27.60 -16.59 -11.23
C ARG A 12 26.78 -16.01 -12.39
N SER A 13 26.60 -14.70 -12.37
CA SER A 13 26.11 -13.81 -13.45
C SER A 13 24.62 -13.89 -13.85
N LEU A 14 24.03 -12.70 -14.08
CA LEU A 14 22.62 -12.45 -14.42
C LEU A 14 22.07 -13.22 -15.64
N LYS A 15 22.93 -13.77 -16.52
CA LYS A 15 22.49 -14.60 -17.65
C LYS A 15 22.00 -15.98 -17.23
N TYR A 16 22.47 -16.53 -16.11
CA TYR A 16 21.96 -17.82 -15.63
C TYR A 16 20.54 -17.69 -15.02
N CYS A 17 20.17 -16.47 -14.60
CA CYS A 17 18.85 -16.21 -14.07
C CYS A 17 17.77 -16.23 -15.16
N SER A 18 18.05 -15.88 -16.43
CA SER A 18 17.03 -15.97 -17.49
C SER A 18 16.64 -17.42 -17.74
N ASP A 19 17.62 -18.30 -17.96
CA ASP A 19 17.35 -19.68 -18.37
C ASP A 19 16.75 -20.49 -17.20
N ALA A 20 17.20 -20.22 -15.97
CA ALA A 20 16.61 -20.84 -14.78
C ALA A 20 15.19 -20.34 -14.52
N VAL A 21 14.90 -19.05 -14.74
CA VAL A 21 13.55 -18.48 -14.59
C VAL A 21 12.63 -18.96 -15.70
N GLU A 22 13.07 -18.98 -16.96
CA GLU A 22 12.30 -19.50 -18.09
C GLU A 22 11.95 -20.97 -17.92
N ARG A 23 12.89 -21.77 -17.38
CA ARG A 23 12.64 -23.17 -17.06
C ARG A 23 11.65 -23.33 -15.92
N LEU A 24 11.79 -22.57 -14.84
CA LEU A 24 10.84 -22.58 -13.72
C LEU A 24 9.45 -22.11 -14.16
N PHE A 25 9.38 -21.13 -15.06
CA PHE A 25 8.14 -20.65 -15.65
C PHE A 25 7.50 -21.70 -16.56
N ALA A 26 8.29 -22.42 -17.37
CA ALA A 26 7.78 -23.50 -18.20
C ALA A 26 7.29 -24.71 -17.37
N GLU A 27 8.01 -25.06 -16.32
CA GLU A 27 7.61 -26.10 -15.35
C GLU A 27 6.33 -25.68 -14.59
N TRP A 28 6.22 -24.41 -14.17
CA TRP A 28 5.01 -23.86 -13.57
C TRP A 28 3.83 -23.80 -14.55
N SER A 29 4.07 -23.34 -15.78
CA SER A 29 3.06 -23.21 -16.83
C SER A 29 2.47 -24.58 -17.17
N THR A 30 3.31 -25.58 -17.43
CA THR A 30 2.87 -26.96 -17.71
C THR A 30 2.15 -27.60 -16.53
N ALA A 31 2.54 -27.29 -15.28
CA ALA A 31 1.83 -27.74 -14.08
C ALA A 31 0.45 -27.08 -13.87
N ASN A 32 0.18 -25.98 -14.58
CA ASN A 32 -1.06 -25.20 -14.49
C ASN A 32 -1.92 -25.23 -15.77
N VAL A 33 -1.46 -25.85 -16.85
CA VAL A 33 -2.30 -26.15 -18.03
C VAL A 33 -3.47 -27.03 -17.58
N GLY A 34 -4.68 -26.46 -17.55
CA GLY A 34 -5.91 -27.12 -17.09
C GLY A 34 -6.43 -26.67 -15.72
N LYS A 35 -5.64 -25.92 -14.93
CA LYS A 35 -6.12 -25.25 -13.69
C LYS A 35 -6.71 -23.85 -13.94
N GLU A 36 -6.55 -23.31 -15.15
CA GLU A 36 -7.12 -22.00 -15.53
C GLU A 36 -8.66 -21.93 -15.43
N LYS A 37 -9.35 -23.07 -15.33
CA LYS A 37 -10.80 -23.09 -15.09
C LYS A 37 -11.23 -23.16 -13.62
N GLU A 38 -10.31 -23.42 -12.69
CA GLU A 38 -10.61 -23.43 -11.25
C GLU A 38 -9.81 -22.39 -10.45
N VAL A 39 -8.84 -21.72 -11.08
CA VAL A 39 -8.18 -20.50 -10.55
C VAL A 39 -8.69 -19.24 -11.26
N ALA A 40 -9.89 -19.29 -11.84
CA ALA A 40 -10.72 -18.12 -12.09
C ALA A 40 -11.61 -17.79 -10.87
N GLY A 41 -11.17 -18.24 -9.68
CA GLY A 41 -11.54 -17.69 -8.40
C GLY A 41 -10.42 -16.81 -7.86
N SER A 42 -9.79 -15.98 -8.71
CA SER A 42 -9.40 -14.67 -8.18
C SER A 42 -10.72 -14.04 -7.76
N GLU A 43 -10.99 -13.96 -6.47
CA GLU A 43 -12.03 -13.07 -5.96
C GLU A 43 -11.78 -11.73 -6.65
N GLU A 44 -12.58 -11.41 -7.67
CA GLU A 44 -12.63 -10.05 -8.19
C GLU A 44 -13.04 -9.24 -6.99
N VAL A 45 -12.07 -8.54 -6.38
CA VAL A 45 -12.34 -7.67 -5.24
C VAL A 45 -13.36 -6.67 -5.75
N SER A 46 -14.61 -6.86 -5.34
CA SER A 46 -15.69 -5.96 -5.67
C SER A 46 -15.30 -4.60 -5.09
N TYR A 47 -15.16 -3.59 -5.94
CA TYR A 47 -14.92 -2.22 -5.50
C TYR A 47 -15.96 -1.77 -4.47
N SER A 48 -17.19 -2.29 -4.57
CA SER A 48 -18.25 -2.06 -3.58
C SER A 48 -17.87 -2.59 -2.21
N ASP A 49 -17.41 -3.83 -2.12
CA ASP A 49 -17.05 -4.44 -0.84
C ASP A 49 -15.78 -3.79 -0.27
N HIS A 50 -14.81 -3.48 -1.13
CA HIS A 50 -13.59 -2.76 -0.74
C HIS A 50 -13.91 -1.38 -0.17
N ILE A 51 -14.71 -0.58 -0.88
CA ILE A 51 -15.09 0.77 -0.43
C ILE A 51 -15.87 0.70 0.89
N GLN A 52 -16.79 -0.26 1.02
CA GLN A 52 -17.56 -0.47 2.25
C GLN A 52 -16.63 -0.75 3.44
N VAL A 53 -15.67 -1.67 3.27
CA VAL A 53 -14.68 -1.99 4.31
C VAL A 53 -13.86 -0.75 4.69
N ARG A 54 -13.43 0.05 3.71
CA ARG A 54 -12.66 1.26 3.95
C ARG A 54 -13.45 2.34 4.68
N ILE A 55 -14.74 2.50 4.37
CA ILE A 55 -15.63 3.40 5.12
C ILE A 55 -15.70 2.96 6.58
N GLU A 56 -15.97 1.68 6.85
CA GLU A 56 -16.06 1.18 8.23
C GLU A 56 -14.75 1.34 9.02
N GLU A 57 -13.61 1.12 8.36
CA GLU A 57 -12.30 1.34 8.97
C GLU A 57 -12.06 2.82 9.29
N LEU A 58 -12.39 3.73 8.37
CA LEU A 58 -12.29 5.17 8.57
C LEU A 58 -13.21 5.66 9.70
N GLU A 59 -14.45 5.17 9.75
CA GLU A 59 -15.41 5.50 10.81
C GLU A 59 -14.86 5.10 12.18
N LYS A 60 -14.35 3.87 12.31
CA LYS A 60 -13.77 3.35 13.57
C LYS A 60 -12.60 4.17 14.09
N VAL A 61 -11.76 4.70 13.20
CA VAL A 61 -10.60 5.50 13.61
C VAL A 61 -10.92 6.97 13.79
N SER A 62 -11.95 7.49 13.10
CA SER A 62 -12.28 8.92 13.06
C SER A 62 -12.45 9.54 14.45
N GLU A 63 -13.10 8.84 15.39
CA GLU A 63 -13.34 9.32 16.76
C GLU A 63 -12.06 9.60 17.57
N ARG A 64 -10.94 8.98 17.18
CA ARG A 64 -9.65 9.08 17.87
C ARG A 64 -8.66 10.00 17.16
N LEU A 65 -9.06 10.56 16.02
CA LEU A 65 -8.20 11.44 15.24
C LEU A 65 -8.14 12.84 15.85
N PRO A 66 -7.01 13.55 15.67
CA PRO A 66 -6.97 14.99 15.87
C PRO A 66 -8.07 15.67 15.06
N LYS A 67 -8.67 16.74 15.60
CA LYS A 67 -9.78 17.47 14.96
C LYS A 67 -9.47 17.87 13.50
N ALA A 68 -8.22 18.25 13.23
CA ALA A 68 -7.77 18.63 11.89
C ALA A 68 -7.90 17.49 10.85
N LEU A 69 -7.62 16.24 11.24
CA LEU A 69 -7.78 15.09 10.37
C LEU A 69 -9.22 14.59 10.34
N TYR A 70 -9.95 14.72 11.46
CA TYR A 70 -11.33 14.28 11.57
C TYR A 70 -12.21 14.88 10.47
N GLU A 71 -12.16 16.20 10.26
CA GLU A 71 -12.97 16.87 9.24
C GLU A 71 -12.65 16.38 7.82
N THR A 72 -11.37 16.16 7.51
CA THR A 72 -10.94 15.61 6.22
C THR A 72 -11.44 14.17 6.03
N VAL A 73 -11.33 13.34 7.07
CA VAL A 73 -11.77 11.94 7.03
C VAL A 73 -13.28 11.85 6.88
N GLN A 74 -14.06 12.69 7.56
CA GLN A 74 -15.51 12.73 7.38
C GLN A 74 -15.91 13.15 5.95
N ALA A 75 -15.21 14.11 5.36
CA ALA A 75 -15.43 14.49 3.96
C ALA A 75 -15.10 13.34 2.99
N ILE A 76 -14.00 12.61 3.24
CA ILE A 76 -13.62 11.42 2.47
C ILE A 76 -14.67 10.30 2.60
N ILE A 77 -15.15 10.01 3.80
CA ILE A 77 -16.20 9.01 4.03
C ILE A 77 -17.45 9.37 3.22
N ALA A 78 -17.90 10.63 3.28
CA ALA A 78 -19.06 11.09 2.53
C ALA A 78 -18.89 10.93 1.01
N GLU A 79 -17.69 11.20 0.49
CA GLU A 79 -17.38 11.01 -0.94
C GLU A 79 -17.31 9.53 -1.34
N LEU A 80 -16.75 8.67 -0.49
CA LEU A 80 -16.73 7.23 -0.70
C LEU A 80 -18.15 6.65 -0.72
N SER A 81 -19.02 7.07 0.20
CA SER A 81 -20.43 6.65 0.25
C SER A 81 -21.25 7.13 -0.96
N ALA A 82 -20.84 8.24 -1.59
CA ALA A 82 -21.51 8.81 -2.76
C ALA A 82 -20.92 8.29 -4.09
N LEU A 83 -19.90 7.44 -4.06
CA LEU A 83 -19.22 6.97 -5.26
C LEU A 83 -20.12 6.02 -6.05
N ASP A 84 -20.37 6.33 -7.33
CA ASP A 84 -21.05 5.40 -8.23
C ASP A 84 -20.05 4.40 -8.84
N ILE A 85 -20.13 3.16 -8.38
CA ILE A 85 -19.24 2.07 -8.76
C ILE A 85 -19.77 1.33 -10.00
N SER A 86 -21.05 1.51 -10.34
CA SER A 86 -21.76 0.65 -11.29
C SER A 86 -21.45 0.93 -12.78
N GLY A 87 -20.70 1.99 -13.08
CA GLY A 87 -20.33 2.34 -14.46
C GLY A 87 -19.06 3.17 -14.61
N ASP A 88 -18.35 3.44 -13.52
CA ASP A 88 -17.19 4.33 -13.54
C ASP A 88 -15.89 3.54 -13.72
N LYS A 89 -15.19 3.77 -14.83
CA LYS A 89 -13.89 3.15 -15.10
C LYS A 89 -12.76 3.79 -14.27
N ASN A 90 -13.04 4.91 -13.61
CA ASN A 90 -12.06 5.72 -12.92
C ASN A 90 -12.21 5.62 -11.39
N VAL A 91 -12.86 4.57 -10.87
CA VAL A 91 -13.00 4.34 -9.41
C VAL A 91 -11.63 4.35 -8.74
N GLU A 92 -10.65 3.63 -9.28
CA GLU A 92 -9.32 3.57 -8.69
C GLU A 92 -8.61 4.94 -8.72
N GLU A 93 -8.70 5.70 -9.81
CA GLU A 93 -8.15 7.06 -9.89
C GLU A 93 -8.78 7.99 -8.84
N LYS A 94 -10.08 7.82 -8.56
CA LYS A 94 -10.77 8.57 -7.50
C LYS A 94 -10.28 8.13 -6.11
N LEU A 95 -10.11 6.83 -5.88
CA LEU A 95 -9.57 6.31 -4.61
C LEU A 95 -8.13 6.81 -4.38
N GLU A 96 -7.27 6.80 -5.39
CA GLU A 96 -5.94 7.40 -5.34
C GLU A 96 -5.99 8.91 -5.05
N SER A 97 -6.93 9.63 -5.66
CA SER A 97 -7.11 11.06 -5.41
C SER A 97 -7.53 11.33 -3.96
N LEU A 98 -8.40 10.49 -3.40
CA LEU A 98 -8.81 10.58 -1.99
C LEU A 98 -7.65 10.25 -1.05
N ASP A 99 -6.83 9.25 -1.38
CA ASP A 99 -5.60 8.92 -0.65
C ASP A 99 -4.62 10.11 -0.65
N ARG A 100 -4.34 10.71 -1.81
CA ARG A 100 -3.46 11.88 -1.90
C ARG A 100 -3.99 13.06 -1.09
N ARG A 101 -5.30 13.26 -1.07
CA ARG A 101 -5.93 14.33 -0.28
C ARG A 101 -5.81 14.07 1.23
N LEU A 102 -5.92 12.82 1.65
CA LEU A 102 -5.66 12.43 3.03
C LEU A 102 -4.20 12.69 3.41
N ASP A 103 -3.25 12.28 2.57
CA ASP A 103 -1.82 12.50 2.82
C ASP A 103 -1.46 13.99 2.84
N GLN A 104 -2.06 14.77 1.94
CA GLN A 104 -1.89 16.22 1.95
C GLN A 104 -2.40 16.83 3.25
N SER A 105 -3.57 16.41 3.75
CA SER A 105 -4.11 16.89 5.02
C SER A 105 -3.23 16.50 6.22
N ILE A 106 -2.65 15.30 6.20
CA ILE A 106 -1.65 14.87 7.19
C ILE A 106 -0.44 15.80 7.17
N PHE A 107 0.04 16.15 5.97
CA PHE A 107 1.21 17.00 5.82
C PHE A 107 0.92 18.47 6.18
N ASP A 108 -0.22 19.01 5.76
CA ASP A 108 -0.63 20.39 6.08
C ASP A 108 -0.80 20.59 7.59
N ASN A 109 -1.12 19.52 8.31
CA ASN A 109 -1.28 19.51 9.77
C ASN A 109 -0.07 18.88 10.49
N ILE A 110 1.10 18.82 9.84
CA ILE A 110 2.29 18.17 10.37
C ILE A 110 2.61 18.63 11.79
N GLU A 111 2.60 19.93 12.09
CA GLU A 111 2.95 20.44 13.43
C GLU A 111 1.98 19.98 14.52
N THR A 112 0.72 19.74 14.17
CA THR A 112 -0.32 19.30 15.11
C THR A 112 -0.26 17.78 15.35
N ILE A 113 0.20 17.02 14.35
CA ILE A 113 0.23 15.55 14.37
C ILE A 113 1.62 15.03 14.77
N LYS A 114 2.66 15.84 14.57
CA LYS A 114 4.06 15.48 14.83
C LYS A 114 4.23 15.14 16.29
N THR A 115 4.60 13.90 16.55
CA THR A 115 4.98 13.41 17.87
C THR A 115 6.42 12.90 17.83
N ALA A 116 7.12 12.95 18.97
CA ALA A 116 8.49 12.47 19.08
C ALA A 116 8.64 11.00 18.64
N GLN A 117 7.58 10.19 18.80
CA GLN A 117 7.54 8.80 18.33
C GLN A 117 7.59 8.72 16.79
N ILE A 118 6.75 9.50 16.10
CA ILE A 118 6.72 9.55 14.64
C ILE A 118 8.04 10.09 14.10
N GLU A 119 8.59 11.15 14.71
CA GLU A 119 9.88 11.71 14.31
C GLU A 119 11.02 10.69 14.44
N THR A 120 11.08 9.95 15.55
CA THR A 120 12.10 8.93 15.76
C THR A 120 11.96 7.80 14.72
N ALA A 121 10.73 7.38 14.43
CA ALA A 121 10.45 6.36 13.43
C ALA A 121 10.88 6.81 12.02
N VAL A 122 10.53 8.04 11.63
CA VAL A 122 10.93 8.61 10.33
C VAL A 122 12.44 8.76 10.25
N ALA A 123 13.09 9.34 11.27
CA ALA A 123 14.54 9.55 11.31
C ALA A 123 15.32 8.23 11.18
N SER A 124 14.85 7.15 11.80
CA SER A 124 15.47 5.82 11.71
C SER A 124 15.41 5.22 10.30
N GLN A 125 14.39 5.59 9.53
CA GLN A 125 14.16 5.11 8.17
C GLN A 125 14.83 6.00 7.12
N THR A 126 15.01 7.29 7.42
CA THR A 126 15.67 8.25 6.52
C THR A 126 17.18 8.30 6.71
N SER A 127 17.73 7.91 7.87
CA SER A 127 19.17 8.04 8.18
C SER A 127 20.10 7.22 7.28
N GLY A 128 19.56 6.25 6.53
CA GLY A 128 20.33 5.43 5.58
C GLY A 128 20.10 5.78 4.10
N LEU A 129 19.28 6.80 3.81
CA LEU A 129 18.95 7.18 2.44
C LEU A 129 19.95 8.24 1.94
N ASP A 130 20.92 7.79 1.13
CA ASP A 130 21.85 8.67 0.42
C ASP A 130 21.16 9.19 -0.85
N LEU A 131 20.26 10.15 -0.68
CA LEU A 131 19.43 10.73 -1.73
C LEU A 131 19.77 12.21 -1.93
N ASN A 132 19.69 12.69 -3.18
CA ASN A 132 19.74 14.11 -3.49
C ASN A 132 18.63 14.84 -2.71
N SER A 133 18.87 16.10 -2.29
CA SER A 133 17.99 16.83 -1.36
C SER A 133 16.51 16.85 -1.74
N GLU A 134 16.18 16.94 -3.03
CA GLU A 134 14.80 16.94 -3.54
C GLU A 134 14.10 15.58 -3.37
N ASN A 135 14.83 14.48 -3.54
CA ASN A 135 14.31 13.13 -3.30
C ASN A 135 14.19 12.82 -1.80
N THR A 136 15.04 13.47 -0.98
CA THR A 136 15.01 13.34 0.47
C THR A 136 13.73 13.93 1.06
N ASP A 137 13.27 15.08 0.55
CA ASP A 137 12.04 15.72 1.02
C ASP A 137 10.80 14.90 0.66
N GLN A 138 10.73 14.39 -0.57
CA GLN A 138 9.63 13.50 -0.99
C GLN A 138 9.64 12.17 -0.24
N ALA A 139 10.82 11.58 -0.01
CA ALA A 139 10.95 10.37 0.77
C ALA A 139 10.53 10.60 2.23
N TYR A 140 10.93 11.74 2.82
CA TYR A 140 10.51 12.13 4.15
C TYR A 140 8.98 12.26 4.23
N GLN A 141 8.36 12.96 3.28
CA GLN A 141 6.90 13.12 3.23
C GLN A 141 6.18 11.77 3.18
N ARG A 142 6.62 10.87 2.29
CA ARG A 142 6.02 9.53 2.18
C ARG A 142 6.17 8.71 3.46
N ILE A 143 7.36 8.70 4.05
CA ILE A 143 7.62 7.95 5.29
C ILE A 143 6.81 8.56 6.44
N PHE A 144 6.75 9.89 6.54
CA PHE A 144 5.96 10.58 7.56
C PHE A 144 4.47 10.24 7.45
N CYS A 145 3.87 10.40 6.27
CA CYS A 145 2.46 10.06 6.06
C CYS A 145 2.19 8.58 6.36
N ARG A 146 3.08 7.67 5.96
CA ARG A 146 2.97 6.25 6.29
C ARG A 146 2.99 5.99 7.79
N GLU A 147 3.91 6.60 8.53
CA GLU A 147 3.97 6.42 9.99
C GLU A 147 2.75 7.02 10.68
N VAL A 148 2.27 8.19 10.26
CA VAL A 148 1.02 8.77 10.77
C VAL A 148 -0.16 7.82 10.52
N ARG A 149 -0.31 7.33 9.28
CA ARG A 149 -1.38 6.38 8.94
C ARG A 149 -1.30 5.14 9.81
N ARG A 150 -0.10 4.59 10.02
CA ARG A 150 0.12 3.43 10.89
C ARG A 150 -0.22 3.71 12.36
N THR A 151 0.21 4.83 12.91
CA THR A 151 -0.04 5.20 14.31
C THR A 151 -1.53 5.41 14.58
N HIS A 152 -2.26 5.98 13.63
CA HIS A 152 -3.68 6.29 13.76
C HIS A 152 -4.61 5.22 13.16
N GLY A 153 -4.07 4.19 12.51
CA GLY A 153 -4.84 3.13 11.86
C GLY A 153 -5.60 3.59 10.61
N LEU A 154 -5.16 4.66 9.95
CA LEU A 154 -5.79 5.14 8.72
C LEU A 154 -5.51 4.15 7.57
N PRO A 155 -6.55 3.63 6.91
CA PRO A 155 -6.37 2.68 5.83
C PRO A 155 -5.91 3.36 4.54
N VAL A 156 -5.41 2.56 3.60
CA VAL A 156 -5.15 2.99 2.22
C VAL A 156 -6.41 2.72 1.40
N LEU A 157 -6.90 3.74 0.70
CA LEU A 157 -8.20 3.69 0.02
C LEU A 157 -8.10 3.02 -1.34
N SER A 158 -7.01 3.22 -2.06
CA SER A 158 -6.68 2.53 -3.31
C SER A 158 -6.52 1.02 -3.11
N LEU A 159 -6.86 0.23 -4.13
CA LEU A 159 -6.61 -1.21 -4.14
C LEU A 159 -5.13 -1.53 -4.31
N TYR A 160 -4.42 -0.73 -5.12
CA TYR A 160 -3.05 -1.02 -5.50
C TYR A 160 -1.99 -0.37 -4.61
N GLY A 161 -2.39 0.53 -3.70
CA GLY A 161 -1.55 1.12 -2.67
C GLY A 161 -0.18 1.58 -3.17
N LEU A 162 -0.12 2.79 -3.74
CA LEU A 162 1.13 3.41 -4.19
C LEU A 162 1.92 4.07 -3.05
#